data_AF-A0A2T6BPM3-F1
#
_entry.id   AF-A0A2T6BPM3-F1
#
_cell.length_a   1.000
_cell.length_b   1.000
_cell.length_c   1.000
_cell.angle_alpha   90.00
_cell.angle_beta   90.00
_cell.angle_gamma   90.00
#
_symmetry.space_group_name_H-M   'P 1'
#
loop_
_entity.id
_entity.type
_entity.pdbx_description
1 polymer ?
#
loop_
_entity_poly.entity_id
_entity_poly.type
_entity_poly.pdbx_seq_one_letter_code
_entity_poly.pdbx_strand_id
1 'polypeptide(L)'
;MYLEDSFFTLNPPQQVGLIAVSVNLMLISFWVLRRLSRIYSVWVRLPMALALFYLFVWVTPQAYYQYYRLIFLDLPQQLVIKGAPPLSRIVELMTFRAESNLSAHSQGLLGWALVLFAIFWRKPVRRDE
;
A
#
# COMPACT_ATOMS: atom_id res chain seq x y z
N MET A 1 14.11 -13.12 -11.50
CA MET A 1 12.80 -13.03 -12.19
C MET A 1 12.15 -11.64 -11.99
N TYR A 2 12.93 -10.57 -11.80
CA TYR A 2 12.41 -9.19 -11.64
C TYR A 2 13.26 -8.17 -12.40
N LEU A 3 13.99 -8.62 -13.43
CA LEU A 3 15.00 -7.80 -14.12
C LEU A 3 14.40 -6.57 -14.84
N GLU A 4 13.10 -6.58 -15.12
CA GLU A 4 12.38 -5.45 -15.72
C GLU A 4 11.75 -4.50 -14.69
N ASP A 5 11.95 -4.75 -13.38
CA ASP A 5 11.43 -3.87 -12.34
C ASP A 5 12.30 -2.60 -12.25
N SER A 6 11.65 -1.44 -12.39
CA SER A 6 12.26 -0.11 -12.24
C SER A 6 13.08 0.02 -10.96
N PHE A 7 12.77 -0.71 -9.89
CA PHE A 7 13.57 -0.71 -8.68
C PHE A 7 15.05 -1.08 -8.93
N PHE A 8 15.33 -2.06 -9.80
CA PHE A 8 16.69 -2.51 -10.08
C PHE A 8 17.44 -1.63 -11.09
N THR A 9 16.77 -0.69 -11.75
CA THR A 9 17.41 0.29 -12.65
C THR A 9 17.82 1.58 -11.94
N LEU A 10 17.37 1.78 -10.70
CA LEU A 10 17.74 2.92 -9.86
C LEU A 10 19.11 2.73 -9.20
N ASN A 11 19.81 3.85 -8.95
CA ASN A 11 21.03 3.83 -8.14
C ASN A 11 20.70 3.60 -6.64
N PRO A 12 21.68 3.23 -5.80
CA PRO A 12 21.39 2.88 -4.39
C PRO A 12 20.69 3.99 -3.58
N PRO A 13 21.09 5.28 -3.67
CA PRO A 13 20.34 6.37 -3.02
C PRO A 13 18.87 6.44 -3.47
N GLN A 14 18.61 6.28 -4.77
CA GLN A 14 17.26 6.30 -5.33
C GLN A 14 16.44 5.09 -4.88
N GLN A 15 17.05 3.91 -4.70
CA GLN A 15 16.39 2.74 -4.13
C GLN A 15 16.00 2.98 -2.67
N VAL A 16 16.90 3.53 -1.87
CA VAL A 16 16.64 3.86 -0.45
C VAL A 16 15.48 4.84 -0.32
N GLY A 17 15.46 5.90 -1.13
CA GLY A 17 14.37 6.87 -1.12
C GLY A 17 13.02 6.24 -1.50
N LEU A 18 13.01 5.32 -2.49
CA LEU A 18 11.79 4.61 -2.88
C LEU A 18 11.30 3.66 -1.78
N ILE A 19 12.21 2.94 -1.11
CA ILE A 19 11.87 2.13 0.07
C ILE A 19 11.28 3.01 1.16
N ALA A 20 11.90 4.16 1.44
CA ALA A 20 11.40 5.08 2.45
C ALA A 20 9.98 5.56 2.12
N VAL A 21 9.67 5.91 0.86
CA VAL A 21 8.32 6.27 0.43
C VAL A 21 7.34 5.10 0.66
N SER A 22 7.70 3.89 0.23
CA SER A 22 6.88 2.69 0.40
C SER A 22 6.58 2.38 1.87
N VAL A 23 7.60 2.45 2.73
CA VAL A 23 7.46 2.25 4.18
C VAL A 23 6.57 3.32 4.80
N ASN A 24 6.74 4.58 4.42
CA ASN A 24 5.89 5.67 4.92
C ASN A 24 4.42 5.47 4.54
N LEU A 25 4.14 5.15 3.27
CA LEU A 25 2.76 4.88 2.82
C LEU A 25 2.16 3.68 3.57
N MET A 26 2.92 2.61 3.75
CA MET A 26 2.52 1.45 4.55
C MET A 26 2.16 1.86 6.00
N LEU A 27 3.03 2.60 6.68
CA LEU A 27 2.81 3.05 8.06
C LEU A 27 1.57 3.93 8.17
N ILE A 28 1.37 4.83 7.20
CA ILE A 28 0.17 5.67 7.10
C ILE A 28 -1.08 4.78 6.97
N SER A 29 -1.08 3.75 6.13
CA SER A 29 -2.21 2.83 6.01
C SER A 29 -2.54 2.14 7.33
N PHE A 30 -1.54 1.61 8.05
CA PHE A 30 -1.79 1.02 9.38
C PHE A 30 -2.31 2.04 10.38
N TRP A 31 -1.78 3.25 10.38
CA TRP A 31 -2.23 4.33 11.25
C TRP A 31 -3.68 4.74 10.96
N VAL A 32 -4.05 4.91 9.69
CA VAL A 32 -5.41 5.23 9.25
C VAL A 32 -6.37 4.11 9.66
N LEU A 33 -6.05 2.85 9.32
CA LEU A 33 -6.88 1.71 9.68
C LEU A 33 -7.07 1.65 11.19
N ARG A 34 -5.99 1.77 11.97
CA ARG A 34 -6.04 1.81 13.43
C ARG A 34 -6.93 2.94 13.93
N ARG A 35 -6.81 4.15 13.37
CA ARG A 35 -7.54 5.35 13.83
C ARG A 35 -9.03 5.24 13.56
N LEU A 36 -9.40 4.77 12.36
CA LEU A 36 -10.79 4.64 11.94
C LEU A 36 -11.47 3.43 12.58
N SER A 37 -10.78 2.30 12.73
CA SER A 37 -11.38 1.04 13.22
C SER A 37 -11.52 0.92 14.74
N ARG A 38 -11.07 1.92 15.52
CA ARG A 38 -10.93 1.85 17.00
C ARG A 38 -12.19 1.43 17.75
N ILE A 39 -13.36 1.77 17.24
CA ILE A 39 -14.66 1.58 17.91
C ILE A 39 -15.51 0.50 17.26
N TYR A 40 -15.06 -0.03 16.12
CA TYR A 40 -15.85 -0.94 15.32
C TYR A 40 -15.52 -2.40 15.63
N SER A 41 -16.48 -3.29 15.39
CA SER A 41 -16.31 -4.74 15.47
C SER A 41 -15.52 -5.27 14.27
N VAL A 42 -14.91 -6.45 14.40
CA VAL A 42 -14.08 -7.07 13.33
C VAL A 42 -14.79 -7.13 11.98
N TRP A 43 -16.11 -7.39 11.98
CA TRP A 43 -16.95 -7.44 10.77
C TRP A 43 -16.97 -6.13 9.98
N VAL A 44 -16.81 -4.99 10.64
CA VAL A 44 -16.69 -3.67 10.00
C VAL A 44 -15.23 -3.35 9.70
N ARG A 45 -14.27 -3.84 10.50
CA ARG A 45 -12.84 -3.58 10.24
C ARG A 45 -12.33 -4.25 8.98
N LEU A 46 -12.83 -5.45 8.67
CA LEU A 46 -12.45 -6.18 7.46
C LEU A 46 -12.76 -5.40 6.16
N PRO A 47 -14.01 -4.96 5.89
CA PRO A 47 -14.29 -4.16 4.71
C PRO A 47 -13.55 -2.81 4.74
N MET A 48 -13.31 -2.21 5.92
CA MET A 48 -12.47 -1.01 6.02
C MET A 48 -11.02 -1.27 5.61
N ALA A 49 -10.43 -2.41 5.99
CA ALA A 49 -9.08 -2.80 5.59
C ALA A 49 -8.99 -3.03 4.08
N LEU A 50 -9.98 -3.72 3.51
CA LEU A 50 -10.06 -3.93 2.06
C LEU A 50 -10.26 -2.63 1.28
N ALA A 51 -11.14 -1.74 1.77
CA ALA A 51 -11.35 -0.43 1.16
C ALA A 51 -10.08 0.44 1.26
N LEU A 52 -9.37 0.39 2.39
CA LEU A 52 -8.11 1.11 2.53
C LEU A 52 -7.02 0.54 1.62
N PHE A 53 -6.94 -0.79 1.47
CA PHE A 53 -6.02 -1.43 0.54
C PHE A 53 -6.36 -1.06 -0.92
N TYR A 54 -7.64 -1.05 -1.28
CA TYR A 54 -8.11 -0.56 -2.58
C TYR A 54 -7.63 0.88 -2.85
N LEU A 55 -7.86 1.79 -1.90
CA LEU A 55 -7.42 3.18 -1.99
C LEU A 55 -5.90 3.29 -2.07
N PHE A 56 -5.16 2.48 -1.30
CA PHE A 56 -3.71 2.42 -1.36
C PHE A 56 -3.24 2.06 -2.78
N VAL A 57 -3.75 0.98 -3.37
CA VAL A 57 -3.40 0.55 -4.72
C VAL A 57 -3.74 1.63 -5.75
N TRP A 58 -4.86 2.34 -5.57
CA TRP A 58 -5.28 3.40 -6.49
C TRP A 58 -4.39 4.66 -6.41
N VAL A 59 -3.99 5.07 -5.21
CA VAL A 59 -3.26 6.35 -4.99
C VAL A 59 -1.75 6.19 -5.09
N THR A 60 -1.20 5.02 -4.77
CA THR A 60 0.26 4.76 -4.75
C THR A 60 0.99 5.10 -6.05
N PRO A 61 0.45 4.85 -7.27
CA PRO A 61 1.11 5.28 -8.51
C PRO A 61 1.47 6.76 -8.54
N GLN A 62 0.63 7.62 -7.94
CA GLN A 62 0.91 9.05 -7.86
C GLN A 62 2.03 9.37 -6.90
N ALA A 63 2.08 8.71 -5.74
CA ALA A 63 3.14 8.91 -4.76
C ALA A 63 4.50 8.51 -5.34
N TYR A 64 4.57 7.37 -6.03
CA TYR A 64 5.79 6.95 -6.73
C TYR A 64 6.14 7.90 -7.88
N TYR A 65 5.17 8.40 -8.63
CA TYR A 65 5.46 9.38 -9.67
C TYR A 65 6.03 10.69 -9.13
N GLN A 66 5.50 11.19 -8.00
CA GLN A 66 6.07 12.37 -7.37
C GLN A 66 7.49 12.12 -6.87
N TYR A 67 7.78 10.95 -6.32
CA TYR A 67 9.14 10.56 -5.99
C TYR A 67 10.04 10.55 -7.23
N TYR A 68 9.59 9.95 -8.33
CA TYR A 68 10.34 9.92 -9.59
C TYR A 68 10.63 11.30 -10.14
N ARG A 69 9.69 12.25 -10.03
CA ARG A 69 9.92 13.66 -10.42
C ARG A 69 11.00 14.37 -9.62
N LEU A 70 11.29 13.92 -8.39
CA LEU A 70 12.38 14.48 -7.58
C LEU A 70 13.76 13.95 -8.03
N ILE A 71 13.80 12.75 -8.59
CA ILE A 71 15.07 12.09 -8.99
C ILE A 71 15.35 12.15 -10.49
N PHE A 72 14.33 12.40 -11.32
CA PHE A 72 14.43 12.62 -12.76
C PHE A 72 13.92 14.02 -13.09
N LEU A 73 14.82 14.90 -13.52
CA LEU A 73 14.56 16.33 -13.70
C LEU A 73 13.60 16.65 -14.86
N ASP A 74 13.49 15.75 -15.84
CA ASP A 74 12.73 15.98 -17.08
C ASP A 74 11.30 15.39 -17.05
N LEU A 75 10.81 14.94 -15.89
CA LEU A 75 9.47 14.39 -15.79
C LEU A 75 8.40 15.50 -15.65
N PRO A 76 7.37 15.50 -16.52
CA PRO A 76 6.34 16.55 -16.51
C PRO A 76 5.51 16.52 -15.22
N GLN A 77 4.94 17.66 -14.85
CA GLN A 77 3.95 17.69 -13.78
C GLN A 77 2.60 17.20 -14.31
N GLN A 78 2.20 15.99 -13.91
CA GLN A 78 0.93 15.41 -14.32
C GLN A 78 0.32 14.52 -13.23
N LEU A 79 -1.00 14.37 -13.30
CA LEU A 79 -1.75 13.40 -12.51
C LEU A 79 -1.67 12.05 -13.23
N VAL A 80 -1.02 11.06 -12.62
CA VAL A 80 -0.93 9.69 -13.14
C VAL A 80 -1.98 8.75 -12.55
N ILE A 81 -2.75 9.21 -11.55
CA ILE A 81 -3.93 8.50 -11.06
C ILE A 81 -4.93 8.45 -12.21
N LYS A 82 -5.17 7.24 -12.72
CA LYS A 82 -6.21 6.97 -13.71
C LYS A 82 -7.52 6.59 -13.01
N GLY A 83 -8.49 6.10 -13.78
CA GLY A 83 -9.68 5.48 -13.25
C GLY A 83 -9.36 4.45 -12.17
N ALA A 84 -10.27 4.31 -11.22
CA ALA A 84 -10.09 3.41 -10.08
C ALA A 84 -9.86 1.96 -10.57
N PRO A 85 -8.96 1.19 -9.93
CA PRO A 85 -8.61 -0.14 -10.40
C PRO A 85 -9.85 -1.06 -10.36
N PRO A 86 -10.00 -1.99 -11.33
CA PRO A 86 -11.08 -2.95 -11.27
C PRO A 86 -10.91 -3.86 -10.05
N LEU A 87 -12.02 -4.35 -9.48
CA LEU A 87 -11.96 -5.23 -8.31
C LEU A 87 -11.19 -6.53 -8.59
N SER A 88 -11.19 -7.01 -9.83
CA SER A 88 -10.37 -8.15 -10.26
C SER A 88 -8.89 -7.95 -9.96
N ARG A 89 -8.39 -6.72 -10.15
CA ARG A 89 -6.99 -6.38 -9.86
C ARG A 89 -6.64 -6.56 -8.39
N ILE A 90 -7.55 -6.18 -7.49
CA ILE A 90 -7.33 -6.34 -6.05
C ILE A 90 -7.29 -7.83 -5.68
N VAL A 91 -8.19 -8.62 -6.28
CA VAL A 91 -8.20 -10.07 -6.10
C VAL A 91 -6.90 -10.69 -6.62
N GLU A 92 -6.42 -10.29 -7.80
CA GLU A 92 -5.14 -10.75 -8.35
C GLU A 92 -3.96 -10.43 -7.42
N LEU A 93 -3.89 -9.20 -6.89
CA LEU A 93 -2.84 -8.80 -5.94
C LEU A 93 -2.91 -9.64 -4.65
N MET A 94 -4.10 -9.81 -4.07
CA MET A 94 -4.27 -10.58 -2.84
C MET A 94 -4.06 -12.09 -3.03
N THR A 95 -4.25 -12.60 -4.25
CA THR A 95 -4.00 -14.00 -4.61
C THR A 95 -2.61 -14.23 -5.22
N PHE A 96 -1.76 -13.21 -5.28
CA PHE A 96 -0.43 -13.25 -5.89
C PHE A 96 -0.44 -13.71 -7.35
N ARG A 97 -1.53 -13.41 -8.08
CA ARG A 97 -1.72 -13.70 -9.51
C ARG A 97 -1.47 -12.49 -10.41
N ALA A 98 -1.16 -11.34 -9.83
CA ALA A 98 -0.76 -10.13 -10.55
C ALA A 98 0.60 -10.33 -11.25
N GLU A 99 1.15 -9.28 -11.85
CA GLU A 99 2.42 -9.37 -12.58
C GLU A 99 3.56 -9.83 -11.66
N SER A 100 4.52 -10.53 -12.24
CA SER A 100 5.68 -11.03 -11.51
C SER A 100 6.71 -9.90 -11.30
N ASN A 101 6.39 -8.94 -10.42
CA ASN A 101 7.30 -7.89 -9.99
C ASN A 101 7.27 -7.67 -8.47
N LEU A 102 8.27 -6.99 -7.93
CA LEU A 102 8.45 -6.83 -6.48
C LEU A 102 7.31 -6.00 -5.88
N SER A 103 6.87 -4.98 -6.60
CA SER A 103 5.78 -4.08 -6.20
C SER A 103 4.46 -4.84 -6.02
N ALA A 104 4.07 -5.67 -6.98
CA ALA A 104 2.82 -6.44 -6.95
C ALA A 104 2.78 -7.44 -5.78
N HIS A 105 3.87 -8.18 -5.56
CA HIS A 105 3.97 -9.08 -4.41
C HIS A 105 3.94 -8.34 -3.08
N SER A 106 4.66 -7.21 -2.98
CA SER A 106 4.67 -6.37 -1.78
C SER A 106 3.29 -5.78 -1.48
N GLN A 107 2.54 -5.39 -2.51
CA GLN A 107 1.14 -4.96 -2.36
C GLN A 107 0.25 -6.10 -1.87
N GLY A 108 0.37 -7.31 -2.41
CA GLY A 108 -0.35 -8.49 -1.93
C GLY A 108 -0.07 -8.77 -0.45
N LEU A 109 1.20 -8.73 -0.04
CA LEU A 109 1.62 -8.86 1.37
C LEU A 109 1.02 -7.76 2.24
N LEU A 110 1.03 -6.51 1.80
CA LEU A 110 0.43 -5.39 2.53
C LEU A 110 -1.08 -5.59 2.71
N GLY A 111 -1.79 -6.01 1.66
CA GLY A 111 -3.23 -6.29 1.72
C GLY A 111 -3.56 -7.33 2.79
N TRP A 112 -2.83 -8.45 2.81
CA TRP A 112 -2.96 -9.45 3.86
C TRP A 112 -2.57 -8.93 5.24
N ALA A 113 -1.49 -8.15 5.35
CA ALA A 113 -1.06 -7.58 6.63
C ALA A 113 -2.12 -6.64 7.22
N LEU A 114 -2.81 -5.84 6.39
CA LEU A 114 -3.93 -5.00 6.83
C LEU A 114 -5.14 -5.83 7.30
N VAL A 115 -5.46 -6.93 6.61
CA VAL A 115 -6.52 -7.87 7.00
C VAL A 115 -6.20 -8.53 8.34
N LEU A 116 -5.00 -9.09 8.49
CA LEU A 116 -4.56 -9.71 9.74
C LEU A 116 -4.56 -8.69 10.88
N PHE A 117 -4.08 -7.46 10.61
CA PHE A 117 -4.12 -6.38 11.59
C PHE A 117 -5.57 -6.04 11.99
N ALA A 118 -6.51 -5.98 11.05
CA ALA A 118 -7.92 -5.74 11.37
C ALA A 118 -8.54 -6.81 12.29
N ILE A 119 -8.13 -8.07 12.13
CA ILE A 119 -8.59 -9.22 12.93
C ILE A 119 -7.97 -9.20 14.33
N PHE A 120 -6.64 -9.07 14.41
CA PHE A 120 -5.89 -9.27 15.65
C PHE A 120 -5.71 -8.01 16.48
N TRP A 121 -5.87 -6.82 15.90
CA TRP A 121 -5.78 -5.57 16.63
C TRP A 121 -6.93 -5.44 17.63
N ARG A 122 -6.66 -5.72 18.91
CA ARG A 122 -7.59 -5.47 20.00
C ARG A 122 -7.16 -4.21 20.76
N LYS A 123 -8.11 -3.37 21.15
CA LYS A 123 -7.82 -2.36 22.19
C LYS A 123 -7.43 -3.13 23.45
N PRO A 124 -6.34 -2.76 24.15
CA PRO A 124 -6.16 -3.24 25.52
C PRO A 124 -7.41 -2.83 26.29
N VAL A 125 -8.13 -3.81 26.83
CA VAL A 125 -9.21 -3.55 27.78
C VAL A 125 -8.51 -2.93 28.98
N ARG A 126 -8.71 -1.62 29.19
CA ARG A 126 -8.29 -0.99 30.43
C ARG A 126 -9.15 -1.62 31.53
N ARG A 127 -8.54 -2.50 32.34
CA ARG A 127 -9.15 -2.93 33.59
C ARG A 127 -9.00 -1.75 34.53
N ASP A 128 -10.02 -0.91 34.55
CA ASP A 128 -10.17 0.08 35.60
C ASP A 128 -10.68 -0.71 36.81
N GLU A 129 -9.77 -1.01 37.75
CA GLU A 129 -10.06 -1.52 39.10
C GLU A 129 -10.37 -0.36 40.04
#